data_AF-A0A1B1ZV10-F1
#
_entry.id   AF-A0A1B1ZV10-F1
#
_cell.length_a   1.000
_cell.length_b   1.000
_cell.length_c   1.000
_cell.angle_alpha   90.00
_cell.angle_beta   90.00
_cell.angle_gamma   90.00
#
_symmetry.space_group_name_H-M   'P 1'
#
loop_
_entity.id
_entity.type
_entity.pdbx_description
1 polymer ?
#
loop_
_entity_poly.entity_id
_entity_poly.type
_entity_poly.pdbx_seq_one_letter_code
_entity_poly.pdbx_strand_id
1 'polypeptide(L)' 'MKALDIVLNLVTIVAVTVVIAYFGLQFDTGLFTILPAGITGFFLARPALQWVALTVLVLALLAKAPVGRALRRRRENRV' A
#
# COMPACT_ATOMS: atom_id res chain seq x y z
N MET A 1 19.38 -4.07 -5.02
CA MET A 1 18.65 -3.57 -3.82
C MET A 1 17.77 -2.36 -4.11
N LYS A 2 18.16 -1.43 -4.99
CA LYS A 2 17.32 -0.26 -5.37
C LYS A 2 15.98 -0.64 -6.01
N ALA A 3 15.96 -1.70 -6.83
CA ALA A 3 14.73 -2.24 -7.42
C ALA A 3 13.74 -2.79 -6.37
N LEU A 4 14.23 -3.47 -5.33
CA LEU A 4 13.39 -3.99 -4.24
C LEU A 4 12.73 -2.85 -3.45
N ASP A 5 13.47 -1.77 -3.19
CA ASP A 5 12.94 -0.59 -2.51
C ASP A 5 11.86 0.12 -3.35
N ILE A 6 12.07 0.24 -4.67
CA ILE A 6 11.06 0.77 -5.60
C ILE A 6 9.79 -0.09 -5.59
N VAL A 7 9.94 -1.41 -5.65
CA VAL A 7 8.81 -2.34 -5.61
C VAL A 7 8.07 -2.24 -4.28
N LEU A 8 8.77 -2.21 -3.14
CA LEU A 8 8.14 -2.00 -1.83
C LEU A 8 7.38 -0.68 -1.79
N ASN A 9 7.93 0.38 -2.36
CA ASN A 9 7.29 1.68 -2.37
C ASN A 9 6.02 1.68 -3.22
N LEU A 10 6.05 1.08 -4.41
CA LEU A 10 4.88 0.89 -5.27
C LEU A 10 3.80 0.06 -4.58
N VAL A 11 4.17 -1.07 -3.97
CA VAL A 11 3.24 -1.92 -3.21
C VAL A 11 2.63 -1.15 -2.04
N THR A 12 3.43 -0.35 -1.33
CA THR A 12 2.94 0.49 -0.23
C THR A 12 1.93 1.52 -0.74
N ILE A 13 2.23 2.21 -1.84
CA ILE A 13 1.32 3.21 -2.44
C ILE A 13 0.00 2.56 -2.82
N VAL A 14 0.05 1.46 -3.58
CA VAL A 14 -1.15 0.73 -4.01
C VAL A 14 -1.97 0.27 -2.81
N ALA A 15 -1.31 -0.31 -1.80
CA ALA A 15 -2.01 -0.81 -0.60
C ALA A 15 -2.63 0.35 0.21
N VAL A 16 -1.93 1.48 0.37
CA VAL A 16 -2.50 2.69 1.00
C VAL A 16 -3.70 3.20 0.22
N THR A 17 -3.60 3.29 -1.11
CA THR A 17 -4.71 3.75 -1.96
C THR A 17 -5.93 2.85 -1.78
N VAL A 18 -5.75 1.53 -1.74
CA VAL A 18 -6.86 0.57 -1.50
C VAL A 18 -7.41 0.69 -0.07
N VAL A 19 -6.59 0.92 0.95
CA VAL A 19 -7.10 1.09 2.32
C VAL A 19 -7.90 2.40 2.44
N ILE A 20 -7.36 3.51 1.93
CA ILE A 20 -8.03 4.81 1.92
C ILE A 20 -9.33 4.74 1.12
N ALA A 21 -9.35 3.97 0.04
CA ALA A 21 -10.55 3.70 -0.75
C ALA A 21 -11.71 3.14 0.08
N TYR A 22 -11.43 2.07 0.83
CA TYR A 22 -12.42 1.41 1.68
C TYR A 22 -12.91 2.32 2.79
N PHE A 23 -12.00 3.05 3.43
CA PHE A 23 -12.38 4.05 4.43
C PHE A 23 -13.27 5.13 3.82
N GLY A 24 -12.93 5.65 2.64
CA GLY A 24 -13.72 6.68 2.00
C GLY A 24 -15.12 6.22 1.56
N LEU A 25 -15.26 4.94 1.18
CA LEU A 25 -16.57 4.32 0.94
C LEU A 25 -17.40 4.22 2.22
N GLN A 26 -16.78 3.86 3.35
CA GLN A 26 -17.50 3.65 4.60
C GLN A 26 -17.96 4.95 5.27
N PHE A 27 -17.23 6.04 5.07
CA PHE A 27 -17.55 7.36 5.63
C PHE A 27 -18.21 8.30 4.61
N ASP A 28 -18.62 7.80 3.44
CA ASP A 28 -19.18 8.59 2.32
C ASP A 28 -18.33 9.83 1.96
N THR A 29 -17.02 9.73 2.23
CA THR A 29 -16.06 10.83 2.12
C THR A 29 -14.74 10.28 1.61
N GLY A 30 -14.49 10.41 0.30
CA GLY A 30 -13.19 10.03 -0.27
C GLY A 30 -13.22 9.86 -1.77
N LEU A 31 -12.06 9.48 -2.34
CA LEU A 31 -11.86 9.27 -3.79
C LEU A 31 -12.97 8.41 -4.44
N PHE A 32 -13.55 7.48 -3.68
CA PHE A 32 -14.55 6.53 -4.17
C PHE A 32 -15.97 7.08 -4.33
N THR A 33 -16.30 8.24 -3.75
CA THR A 33 -17.57 8.93 -4.08
C THR A 33 -17.54 9.53 -5.48
N ILE A 34 -16.34 9.73 -6.03
CA ILE A 34 -16.07 10.30 -7.34
C ILE A 34 -15.77 9.21 -8.38
N LEU A 35 -15.50 7.98 -7.95
CA LEU A 35 -15.19 6.87 -8.86
C LEU A 35 -16.48 6.25 -9.44
N PRO A 36 -16.43 5.77 -10.69
CA PRO A 36 -17.57 5.09 -11.32
C PRO A 36 -18.04 3.88 -10.51
N ALA A 37 -19.36 3.66 -10.50
CA ALA A 37 -20.03 2.58 -9.77
C ALA A 37 -19.47 1.16 -10.07
N GLY A 38 -18.94 0.95 -11.28
CA GLY A 38 -18.31 -0.33 -11.65
C GLY A 38 -17.01 -0.62 -10.88
N ILE A 39 -16.27 0.41 -10.48
CA ILE A 39 -15.03 0.24 -9.72
C ILE A 39 -15.37 0.05 -8.24
N THR A 40 -16.21 0.92 -7.67
CA THR A 40 -16.65 0.82 -6.26
C THR A 40 -17.39 -0.50 -5.99
N GLY A 41 -18.23 -0.96 -6.93
CA GLY A 41 -18.99 -2.21 -6.81
C GLY A 41 -18.11 -3.45 -6.67
N PHE A 42 -16.96 -3.51 -7.35
CA PHE A 42 -16.02 -4.64 -7.21
C PHE A 42 -15.44 -4.75 -5.79
N PHE A 43 -15.12 -3.60 -5.18
CA PHE A 43 -14.59 -3.55 -3.81
C PHE A 43 -15.68 -3.81 -2.76
N LEU A 44 -16.89 -3.26 -2.96
CA LEU A 44 -18.04 -3.51 -2.08
C LEU A 44 -18.49 -4.98 -2.11
N ALA A 45 -18.43 -5.64 -3.28
CA ALA A 45 -18.75 -7.05 -3.40
C ALA A 45 -17.75 -7.98 -2.68
N ARG A 46 -16.57 -7.47 -2.29
CA ARG A 46 -15.46 -8.27 -1.76
C ARG A 46 -14.79 -7.57 -0.58
N PRO A 47 -15.45 -7.45 0.58
CA PRO A 47 -14.89 -6.78 1.77
C PRO A 47 -13.58 -7.42 2.26
N ALA A 48 -13.33 -8.69 1.93
CA ALA A 48 -12.07 -9.38 2.22
C ALA A 48 -10.83 -8.69 1.61
N LEU A 49 -10.96 -7.98 0.49
CA LEU A 49 -9.86 -7.25 -0.15
C LEU A 49 -9.28 -6.14 0.73
N GLN A 50 -10.12 -5.53 1.60
CA GLN A 50 -9.66 -4.54 2.57
C GLN A 50 -8.62 -5.15 3.51
N TRP A 51 -8.90 -6.33 4.05
CA TRP A 51 -7.99 -7.05 4.95
C TRP A 51 -6.72 -7.48 4.25
N VAL A 52 -6.82 -7.98 3.01
CA VAL A 52 -5.65 -8.35 2.20
C VAL A 52 -4.76 -7.14 1.94
N ALA A 53 -5.34 -5.99 1.55
CA ALA A 53 -4.58 -4.76 1.32
C ALA A 53 -3.90 -4.28 2.61
N LEU A 54 -4.57 -4.38 3.75
CA LEU A 54 -4.03 -4.00 5.05
C LEU A 54 -2.87 -4.93 5.47
N THR A 55 -3.01 -6.24 5.27
CA THR A 55 -1.93 -7.22 5.52
C THR A 55 -0.72 -6.96 4.63
N VAL A 56 -0.94 -6.73 3.33
CA VAL A 56 0.13 -6.39 2.38
C VAL A 56 0.83 -5.09 2.77
N LEU A 57 0.08 -4.07 3.19
CA LEU A 57 0.63 -2.81 3.67
C LEU A 57 1.54 -3.00 4.89
N VAL A 58 1.06 -3.73 5.90
CA VAL A 58 1.83 -4.01 7.12
C VAL A 58 3.10 -4.78 6.79
N LEU A 59 3.01 -5.82 5.95
CA LEU A 59 4.19 -6.58 5.52
C LEU A 59 5.18 -5.73 4.74
N ALA A 60 4.71 -4.86 3.84
CA ALA A 60 5.55 -3.94 3.09
C ALA A 60 6.29 -2.95 4.01
N LEU A 61 5.59 -2.40 5.02
CA LEU A 61 6.19 -1.50 6.02
C LEU A 61 7.24 -2.22 6.89
N LEU A 62 6.92 -3.44 7.35
CA LEU A 62 7.84 -4.27 8.12
C LEU A 62 9.09 -4.63 7.32
N ALA A 63 8.94 -4.93 6.02
CA ALA A 63 10.06 -5.23 5.13
C ALA A 63 10.88 -3.98 4.76
N LYS A 64 10.28 -2.78 4.79
CA LYS A 64 10.97 -1.53 4.46
C LYS A 64 12.02 -1.15 5.51
N ALA A 65 11.78 -1.43 6.78
CA ALA A 65 12.72 -1.16 7.88
C ALA A 65 14.09 -1.86 7.72
N PRO A 66 14.19 -3.19 7.50
CA PRO A 66 15.46 -3.85 7.26
C PRO A 66 16.08 -3.48 5.91
N VAL A 67 15.28 -3.27 4.85
CA VAL A 67 15.79 -2.84 3.53
C VAL A 67 16.45 -1.46 3.63
N GLY A 68 15.84 -0.52 4.34
CA GLY A 68 16.41 0.81 4.60
C GLY A 68 17.71 0.73 5.40
N ARG A 69 17.78 -0.11 6.44
CA ARG A 69 19.02 -0.34 7.21
C ARG A 69 20.12 -0.97 6.34
N ALA A 70 19.79 -1.93 5.48
CA ALA A 70 20.74 -2.57 4.59
C ALA A 70 21.29 -1.61 3.52
N LEU A 71 20.44 -0.71 2.98
CA LEU A 71 20.87 0.34 2.05
C LEU A 71 21.79 1.36 2.74
N ARG A 72 21.48 1.76 3.98
CA ARG A 72 22.28 2.71 4.76
C ARG A 72 23.68 2.16 5.06
N ARG A 73 23.78 0.90 5.51
CA ARG A 73 25.07 0.21 5.73
C ARG A 73 25.93 0.09 4.47
N ARG A 74 25.32 -0.15 3.30
CA ARG A 74 26.08 -0.19 2.03
C ARG A 74 26.54 1.17 1.54
N ARG A 75 25.89 2.25 1.96
CA ARG A 75 26.28 3.62 1.61
C ARG A 75 27.46 4.08 2.46
N GLU A 76 27.51 3.64 3.71
CA GLU A 76 28.58 3.95 4.67
C GLU A 76 29.88 3.18 4.35
N ASN A 77 29.81 1.91 3.95
CA ASN A 77 30.98 1.13 3.52
C ASN A 77 31.54 1.52 2.12
N ARG A 78 30.98 2.52 1.45
CA ARG A 78 31.41 2.98 0.12
C ARG A 78 32.12 4.34 0.12
N VAL A 79 32.23 4.96 1.30
CA VAL A 79 33.02 6.17 1.58
C VAL A 79 34.30 5.74 2.29
#